data_AF-A0A645AS65-F1
#
_entry.id   AF-A0A645AS65-F1
#
_cell.length_a   1.000
_cell.length_b   1.000
_cell.length_c   1.000
_cell.angle_alpha   90.00
_cell.angle_beta   90.00
_cell.angle_gamma   90.00
#
_symmetry.space_group_name_H-M   'P 1'
#
loop_
_entity.id
_entity.type
_entity.pdbx_description
1 polymer ?
#
loop_
_entity_poly.entity_id
_entity_poly.type
_entity_poly.pdbx_seq_one_letter_code
_entity_poly.pdbx_strand_id
1 'polypeptide(L)'
;MLDGQLKEALRKAVKRSGSQTALAKAAGMNQSRISDYYRGRFAAENMTLGVLSRIFPDMRIDFFGDGEGEKISPETGGHLNLGPTELRELERRIRKSAALTPEERLKFLDFLDEEL
;
A
#
# COMPACT_ATOMS: atom_id res chain seq x y z
N MET A 1 -16.38 -12.21 -0.44
CA MET A 1 -15.92 -11.09 -1.30
C MET A 1 -14.44 -11.20 -1.64
N LEU A 2 -13.56 -11.40 -0.63
CA LEU A 2 -12.10 -11.53 -0.81
C LEU A 2 -11.68 -12.65 -1.79
N ASP A 3 -12.28 -13.85 -1.67
CA ASP A 3 -11.93 -14.97 -2.57
C ASP A 3 -12.19 -14.67 -4.04
N GLY A 4 -13.25 -13.93 -4.34
CA GLY A 4 -13.59 -13.53 -5.70
C GLY A 4 -12.55 -12.58 -6.29
N GLN A 5 -12.13 -11.59 -5.51
CA GLN A 5 -11.08 -10.64 -5.92
C GLN A 5 -9.73 -11.33 -6.09
N LEU A 6 -9.33 -12.18 -5.13
CA LEU A 6 -8.08 -12.94 -5.21
C LEU A 6 -8.06 -13.86 -6.43
N LYS A 7 -9.18 -14.56 -6.70
CA LYS A 7 -9.30 -15.44 -7.87
C LYS A 7 -9.17 -14.68 -9.18
N GLU A 8 -9.77 -13.50 -9.26
CA GLU A 8 -9.66 -12.64 -10.44
C GLU A 8 -8.23 -12.08 -10.61
N ALA A 9 -7.59 -11.68 -9.52
CA ALA A 9 -6.18 -11.29 -9.53
C ALA A 9 -5.28 -12.44 -9.99
N LEU A 10 -5.52 -13.67 -9.51
CA LEU A 10 -4.80 -14.88 -9.93
C LEU A 10 -5.00 -15.17 -11.41
N ARG A 11 -6.21 -15.04 -11.96
CA ARG A 11 -6.45 -15.18 -13.40
C ARG A 11 -5.65 -14.17 -14.22
N LYS A 12 -5.62 -12.92 -13.77
CA LYS A 12 -4.82 -11.86 -14.41
C LYS A 12 -3.33 -12.20 -14.34
N ALA A 13 -2.83 -12.67 -13.20
CA ALA A 13 -1.43 -13.10 -13.06
C ALA A 13 -1.09 -14.27 -14.00
N VAL A 14 -1.92 -15.32 -14.04
CA VAL A 14 -1.74 -16.47 -14.95
C VAL A 14 -1.74 -16.01 -16.41
N LYS A 15 -2.65 -15.11 -16.80
CA LYS A 15 -2.70 -14.55 -18.17
C LYS A 15 -1.44 -13.76 -18.51
N ARG A 16 -0.93 -12.94 -17.58
CA ARG A 16 0.32 -12.18 -17.76
C ARG A 16 1.55 -13.08 -17.88
N SER A 17 1.61 -14.15 -17.09
CA SER A 17 2.69 -15.15 -17.16
C SER A 17 2.53 -16.15 -18.32
N GLY A 18 1.39 -16.15 -19.02
CA GLY A 18 1.05 -17.06 -20.12
C GLY A 18 0.49 -18.42 -19.69
N SER A 19 0.91 -18.97 -18.54
CA SER A 19 0.37 -20.23 -18.02
C SER A 19 0.53 -20.35 -16.49
N GLN A 20 -0.19 -21.30 -15.87
CA GLN A 20 -0.03 -21.59 -14.43
C GLN A 20 1.37 -22.12 -14.11
N THR A 21 1.96 -22.92 -15.00
CA THR A 21 3.32 -23.43 -14.84
C THR A 21 4.35 -22.31 -14.90
N ALA A 22 4.18 -21.36 -15.82
CA ALA A 22 5.05 -20.19 -15.92
C ALA A 22 4.93 -19.28 -14.67
N LEU A 23 3.71 -19.05 -14.18
CA LEU A 23 3.48 -18.32 -12.93
C LEU A 23 4.12 -19.03 -11.74
N ALA A 24 3.97 -20.35 -11.63
CA ALA A 24 4.58 -21.14 -10.58
C ALA A 24 6.11 -21.05 -10.59
N LYS A 25 6.72 -21.14 -11.78
CA LYS A 25 8.16 -20.96 -11.96
C LYS A 25 8.62 -19.56 -11.55
N ALA A 26 7.90 -18.52 -11.97
CA ALA A 26 8.20 -17.12 -11.61
C ALA A 26 8.07 -16.86 -10.10
N ALA A 27 7.07 -17.47 -9.46
CA ALA A 27 6.84 -17.36 -8.02
C ALA A 27 7.76 -18.27 -7.17
N GLY A 28 8.55 -19.14 -7.79
CA GLY A 28 9.36 -20.14 -7.08
C GLY A 28 8.50 -21.16 -6.31
N MET A 29 7.35 -21.55 -6.87
CA MET A 29 6.36 -22.41 -6.24
C MET A 29 6.08 -23.67 -7.06
N ASN A 30 5.55 -24.71 -6.41
CA ASN A 30 5.02 -25.88 -7.13
C ASN A 30 3.74 -25.51 -7.89
N GLN A 31 3.62 -25.94 -9.15
CA GLN A 31 2.45 -25.72 -9.99
C GLN A 31 1.16 -26.24 -9.36
N SER A 32 1.19 -27.37 -8.66
CA SER A 32 0.01 -27.92 -7.98
C SER A 32 -0.58 -26.91 -6.98
N ARG A 33 0.28 -26.19 -6.27
CA ARG A 33 -0.15 -25.19 -5.29
C ARG A 33 -0.82 -23.98 -5.95
N ILE A 34 -0.30 -23.52 -7.10
CA ILE A 34 -0.95 -22.48 -7.91
C ILE A 34 -2.30 -22.98 -8.46
N SER A 35 -2.37 -24.24 -8.89
CA SER A 35 -3.61 -24.85 -9.41
C SER A 35 -4.69 -24.92 -8.33
N ASP A 36 -4.34 -25.28 -7.10
CA ASP A 36 -5.29 -25.35 -5.98
C ASP A 36 -5.85 -23.96 -5.62
N TYR A 37 -5.02 -22.91 -5.61
CA TYR A 37 -5.48 -21.53 -5.44
C TYR A 37 -6.35 -21.07 -6.62
N TYR A 38 -5.92 -21.34 -7.85
CA TYR A 38 -6.63 -20.95 -9.07
C TYR A 38 -8.03 -21.57 -9.15
N ARG A 39 -8.16 -22.83 -8.72
CA ARG A 39 -9.44 -23.56 -8.68
C ARG A 39 -10.29 -23.18 -7.47
N GLY A 40 -9.72 -22.50 -6.47
CA GLY A 40 -10.40 -22.11 -5.24
C GLY A 40 -10.58 -23.28 -4.26
N ARG A 41 -9.68 -24.27 -4.31
CA ARG A 41 -9.66 -25.37 -3.31
C ARG A 41 -9.11 -24.92 -1.96
N PHE A 42 -8.29 -23.87 -1.98
CA PHE A 42 -7.85 -23.17 -0.77
C PHE A 42 -8.55 -21.82 -0.68
N ALA A 43 -9.12 -21.54 0.49
CA ALA A 43 -9.67 -20.23 0.82
C ALA A 43 -8.55 -19.19 0.88
N ALA A 44 -8.86 -17.96 0.46
CA ALA A 44 -7.94 -16.82 0.46
C ALA A 44 -7.37 -16.55 1.86
N GLU A 45 -8.19 -16.70 2.89
CA GLU A 45 -7.82 -16.54 4.31
C GLU A 45 -6.69 -17.49 4.75
N ASN A 46 -6.53 -18.63 4.09
CA ASN A 46 -5.48 -19.62 4.40
C ASN A 46 -4.16 -19.34 3.64
N MET A 47 -4.12 -18.28 2.83
CA MET A 47 -2.92 -17.90 2.11
C MET A 47 -2.03 -17.01 2.99
N THR A 48 -0.76 -17.42 3.17
CA THR A 48 0.19 -16.58 3.91
C THR A 48 0.59 -15.37 3.07
N LEU A 49 0.96 -14.26 3.75
CA LEU A 49 1.52 -13.07 3.09
C LEU A 49 2.73 -13.40 2.21
N GLY A 50 3.56 -14.36 2.64
CA GLY A 50 4.71 -14.82 1.85
C GLY A 50 4.34 -15.55 0.56
N VAL A 51 3.16 -16.16 0.48
CA VAL A 51 2.66 -16.71 -0.79
C VAL A 51 2.14 -15.57 -1.68
N LEU A 52 1.40 -14.62 -1.11
CA LEU A 52 0.88 -13.48 -1.84
C LEU A 52 2.02 -12.64 -2.46
N SER A 53 3.07 -12.35 -1.70
CA SER A 53 4.22 -11.57 -2.20
C SER A 53 5.00 -12.27 -3.32
N ARG A 54 5.02 -13.60 -3.36
CA ARG A 54 5.65 -14.36 -4.45
C ARG A 54 4.82 -14.34 -5.73
N ILE A 55 3.50 -14.42 -5.61
CA ILE A 55 2.57 -14.43 -6.75
C ILE A 55 2.39 -13.01 -7.30
N PHE A 56 2.37 -12.02 -6.42
CA PHE A 56 2.16 -10.60 -6.71
C PHE A 56 3.32 -9.77 -6.13
N PRO A 57 4.48 -9.73 -6.80
CA PRO A 57 5.67 -9.04 -6.29
C PRO A 57 5.45 -7.54 -6.07
N ASP A 58 4.57 -6.91 -6.87
CA ASP A 58 4.25 -5.49 -6.78
C ASP A 58 2.98 -5.20 -5.94
N MET A 59 2.52 -6.16 -5.14
CA MET A 59 1.33 -5.99 -4.30
C MET A 59 1.54 -4.96 -3.20
N ARG A 60 0.52 -4.15 -2.96
CA ARG A 60 0.45 -3.21 -1.82
C ARG A 60 -0.66 -3.64 -0.88
N ILE A 61 -0.39 -3.60 0.42
CA ILE A 61 -1.36 -3.91 1.47
C ILE A 61 -1.70 -2.60 2.16
N ASP A 62 -2.96 -2.21 2.11
CA ASP A 62 -3.51 -1.11 2.89
C ASP A 62 -4.23 -1.71 4.11
N PHE A 63 -3.71 -1.44 5.30
CA PHE A 63 -4.24 -1.97 6.55
C PHE A 63 -5.39 -1.14 7.12
N PHE A 64 -5.46 0.14 6.78
CA PHE A 64 -6.38 1.09 7.39
C PHE A 64 -7.41 1.65 6.40
N GLY A 65 -7.15 1.49 5.09
CA GLY A 65 -8.09 1.91 4.04
C GLY A 65 -8.07 3.42 3.79
N ASP A 66 -7.07 4.12 4.31
CA ASP A 66 -6.95 5.58 4.21
C ASP A 66 -6.30 6.03 2.88
N GLY A 67 -5.87 5.09 2.03
CA GLY A 67 -5.06 5.40 0.86
C GLY A 67 -5.76 5.19 -0.47
N GLU A 68 -6.20 6.29 -1.10
CA GLU A 68 -5.98 6.44 -2.55
C GLU A 68 -4.46 6.60 -2.79
N GLY A 69 -3.72 5.49 -2.71
CA GLY A 69 -2.40 5.31 -3.29
C GLY A 69 -1.41 6.47 -3.19
N GLU A 70 -1.25 7.12 -2.03
CA GLU A 70 -0.09 7.99 -1.83
C GLU A 70 1.15 7.11 -1.70
N LYS A 71 2.08 7.26 -2.64
CA LYS A 71 3.33 6.49 -2.69
C LYS A 71 4.21 6.95 -1.53
N ILE A 72 4.07 6.33 -0.37
CA ILE A 72 5.07 6.44 0.69
C ILE A 72 6.20 5.48 0.33
N SER A 73 7.17 5.97 -0.44
CA SER A 73 8.48 5.30 -0.56
C SER A 73 9.24 5.47 0.77
N PRO A 74 9.86 4.42 1.32
CA PRO A 74 10.38 4.42 2.68
C PRO A 74 11.77 5.05 2.85
N GLU A 75 12.29 5.75 1.84
CA GLU A 75 13.70 6.18 1.81
C GLU A 75 13.96 7.68 1.94
N THR A 76 13.04 8.51 2.45
CA THR A 76 13.40 9.89 2.79
C THR A 76 12.63 10.39 4.00
N GLY A 77 13.35 10.85 5.03
CA GLY A 77 12.78 11.65 6.10
C GLY A 77 11.91 12.74 5.49
N GLY A 78 10.67 12.83 5.96
CA GLY A 78 9.58 13.49 5.26
C GLY A 78 9.87 14.94 4.90
N HIS A 79 10.22 15.18 3.64
CA HIS A 79 9.93 16.45 3.00
C HIS A 79 8.52 16.34 2.42
N LEU A 80 7.58 16.98 3.10
CA LEU A 80 6.26 17.24 2.54
C LEU A 80 6.45 18.29 1.44
N ASN A 81 6.43 17.88 0.17
CA ASN A 81 6.34 18.83 -0.95
C ASN A 81 4.90 19.40 -1.00
N LEU A 82 4.58 20.26 -0.03
CA LEU A 82 3.33 21.01 -0.02
C LEU A 82 3.50 22.21 -0.95
N GLY A 83 2.55 22.40 -1.85
CA GLY A 83 2.51 23.62 -2.65
C GLY A 83 2.34 24.85 -1.74
N PRO A 84 2.73 26.06 -2.18
CA PRO A 84 2.62 27.29 -1.38
C PRO A 84 1.19 27.61 -0.91
N THR A 85 0.17 27.10 -1.61
CA THR A 85 -1.23 27.20 -1.21
C THR A 85 -1.59 26.24 -0.08
N GLU A 86 -1.05 25.02 -0.10
CA GLU A 86 -1.31 23.97 0.89
C GLU A 86 -0.61 24.26 2.21
N LEU A 87 0.59 24.86 2.16
CA LEU A 87 1.31 25.36 3.35
C LEU A 87 0.47 26.39 4.12
N ARG A 88 -0.13 27.36 3.42
CA ARG A 88 -1.00 28.38 4.04
C ARG A 88 -2.26 27.79 4.65
N GLU A 89 -2.82 26.76 4.02
CA GLU A 89 -4.00 26.09 4.53
C GLU A 89 -3.68 25.22 5.74
N LEU A 90 -2.54 24.54 5.73
CA LEU A 90 -2.01 23.77 6.86
C LEU A 90 -1.74 24.67 8.06
N GLU A 91 -1.07 25.80 7.86
CA GLU A 91 -0.81 26.79 8.90
C GLU A 91 -2.12 27.29 9.54
N ARG A 92 -3.12 27.60 8.71
CA ARG A 92 -4.45 28.04 9.19
C ARG A 92 -5.16 26.96 9.99
N ARG A 93 -5.00 25.68 9.63
CA ARG A 93 -5.57 24.54 10.37
C ARG A 93 -4.86 24.31 11.68
N ILE A 94 -3.52 24.37 11.71
CA ILE A 94 -2.71 24.22 12.93
C ILE A 94 -3.03 25.32 13.94
N ARG A 95 -3.11 26.59 13.49
CA ARG A 95 -3.51 27.72 14.34
C ARG A 95 -4.90 27.56 14.96
N LYS A 96 -5.83 26.88 14.27
CA LYS A 96 -7.20 26.66 14.73
C LYS A 96 -7.41 25.34 15.48
N SER A 97 -6.46 24.41 15.42
CA SER A 97 -6.61 23.07 16.00
C SER A 97 -6.41 23.09 17.51
N ALA A 98 -7.43 22.70 18.27
CA ALA A 98 -7.32 22.46 19.72
C ALA A 98 -6.60 21.13 20.05
N ALA A 99 -6.23 20.34 19.05
CA ALA A 99 -5.59 19.03 19.24
C ALA A 99 -4.09 19.12 19.55
N LEU A 100 -3.47 20.28 19.37
CA LEU A 100 -2.05 20.52 19.65
C LEU A 100 -1.92 21.37 20.91
N THR A 101 -0.98 20.99 21.77
CA THR A 101 -0.57 21.84 22.89
C THR A 101 0.07 23.13 22.37
N PRO A 102 0.09 24.22 23.16
CA PRO A 102 0.74 25.46 22.76
C PRO A 102 2.22 25.29 22.36
N GLU A 103 2.95 24.39 23.02
CA GLU A 103 4.35 24.11 22.75
C GLU A 103 4.56 23.37 21.43
N GLU A 104 3.74 22.35 21.15
CA GLU A 104 3.79 21.63 19.87
C GLU A 104 3.42 22.56 18.73
N ARG A 105 2.39 23.40 18.91
CA ARG A 105 1.97 24.38 17.92
C ARG A 105 3.09 25.36 17.57
N LEU A 106 3.87 25.81 18.56
CA LEU A 106 4.99 26.72 18.33
C LEU A 106 6.10 26.03 17.52
N LYS A 107 6.48 24.81 17.90
CA LYS A 107 7.49 24.02 17.15
C LYS A 107 7.10 23.77 15.70
N PHE A 108 5.82 23.51 15.44
CA PHE A 108 5.32 23.32 14.08
C PHE A 108 5.32 24.62 13.26
N LEU A 109 5.02 25.76 13.89
CA LEU A 109 5.07 27.06 13.20
C LEU A 109 6.52 27.46 12.89
N ASP A 110 7.44 27.28 13.85
CA ASP A 110 8.87 27.55 13.64
C ASP A 110 9.44 26.71 12.47
N PHE A 111 9.03 25.43 12.37
CA PHE A 111 9.41 24.56 11.26
C PHE A 111 8.88 25.05 9.90
N LEU A 112 7.65 25.57 9.85
CA LEU A 112 7.05 26.06 8.60
C LEU A 112 7.69 27.38 8.12
N ASP A 113 8.16 28.23 9.05
CA ASP A 113 8.87 29.45 8.71
C ASP A 113 10.30 29.18 8.20
N GLU A 114 10.92 28.05 8.55
CA GLU A 114 12.25 27.64 8.03
C GLU A 114 12.20 27.05 6.60
N GLU A 115 11.05 26.54 6.14
CA GLU A 115 10.88 25.98 4.78
C GLU A 115 10.37 26.99 3.72
N LEU A 116 10.07 28.23 4.11
CA LEU A 116 9.56 29.32 3.24
C LEU A 116 10.64 30.34 2.84
#